data_AF-A0A147I620-F1
#
_entry.id   AF-A0A147I620-F1
#
_cell.length_a   1.000
_cell.length_b   1.000
_cell.length_c   1.000
_cell.angle_alpha   90.00
_cell.angle_beta   90.00
_cell.angle_gamma   90.00
#
_symmetry.space_group_name_H-M   'P 1'
#
loop_
_entity.id
_entity.type
_entity.pdbx_description
1 polymer ?
#
loop_
_entity_poly.entity_id
_entity_poly.type
_entity_poly.pdbx_seq_one_letter_code
_entity_poly.pdbx_strand_id
1 'polypeptide(L)'
;MPPDTSTRSAVERPLLPTLRRFLPDLWPADAPGMKLRVVGAMTLVLLSKLVQVYGAPFALQGAVDGMGVPTTPVSLVILLIVGYAAARFGSTLFDNLRNTVFERVGQEATRRLAARVFRHLHQLSLRFHLERRTGAVTKVVERGTKSIDTMLYFLLFNIAPTVLELALVLGIFWVKFGWPLVAGTVAMVALYIWFTRIVTDWRSSLRERMNDLDTGAVAHAVDSLLNFETVKYFGAEEREAQRYDKAMRAYADAAVVSENSLAWLNIGQAAITNVMLAGGMAWVAWGWSRGAFTAGEVVLVSTLLSQLFRPLDLLGMVYRTIRQGAIDMGAMFDLIDTPSEVVDTPAAPDLLVTRGAVRFENVVFGYDKGATILKGIDLDVPAGTTCAVVGPSGAGKSTLARLMYRFYDVNEGRITIDGQDIAGVTQASLRAAIGIVPQDTVLFNDTIGYNIAYGRAGADQAAIEQAARGAAIAGFIERQADGYATRVGERGLKLSGGEKQRVAIARTLLKDPPLLILDEATSALDSRTEAEIMETLEAIERGRTTIVIAHRLSTIVNADQIVVLEAGRVVERGSHADLLAAGGLYAEMWARQAQEQEEALAVE
;
A
#
# COMPACT_ATOMS: atom_id res chain seq x y z
N MET A 1 13.74 21.39 -0.78
CA MET A 1 14.68 20.24 -0.87
C MET A 1 14.20 19.20 0.13
N PRO A 2 13.63 18.05 -0.27
CA PRO A 2 13.37 17.00 0.69
C PRO A 2 14.70 16.24 0.95
N PRO A 3 15.01 15.89 2.20
CA PRO A 3 16.20 15.11 2.49
C PRO A 3 16.05 13.69 1.91
N ASP A 4 17.10 13.26 1.23
CA ASP A 4 17.39 11.90 0.82
C ASP A 4 17.26 10.93 2.00
N THR A 5 16.19 10.14 2.03
CA THR A 5 16.17 8.86 2.75
C THR A 5 15.44 7.78 1.94
N SER A 6 15.74 7.68 0.64
CA SER A 6 15.49 6.46 -0.14
C SER A 6 16.71 5.52 -0.19
N THR A 7 17.81 5.87 0.49
CA THR A 7 19.03 5.06 0.59
C THR A 7 19.07 4.21 1.85
N ARG A 8 17.98 3.51 2.18
CA ARG A 8 18.22 2.13 2.61
C ARG A 8 18.57 1.41 1.33
N SER A 9 19.86 1.13 1.14
CA SER A 9 20.30 0.14 0.16
C SER A 9 19.28 -0.99 0.19
N ALA A 10 18.77 -1.38 -0.98
CA ALA A 10 17.91 -2.55 -1.08
C ALA A 10 18.73 -3.72 -0.52
N VAL A 11 18.62 -3.96 0.79
CA VAL A 11 19.22 -5.11 1.47
C VAL A 11 18.74 -6.26 0.63
N GLU A 12 19.68 -6.97 -0.02
CA GLU A 12 19.31 -8.09 -0.88
C GLU A 12 18.53 -9.05 -0.01
N ARG A 13 17.19 -9.03 -0.19
CA ARG A 13 16.34 -9.86 0.62
C ARG A 13 16.46 -11.27 0.07
N PRO A 14 16.86 -12.23 0.90
CA PRO A 14 16.94 -13.60 0.45
C PRO A 14 15.53 -14.05 0.04
N LEU A 15 15.43 -14.57 -1.19
CA LEU A 15 14.17 -15.02 -1.80
C LEU A 15 13.47 -16.08 -0.95
N LEU A 16 14.24 -17.05 -0.44
CA LEU A 16 13.71 -18.23 0.26
C LEU A 16 13.01 -17.89 1.60
N PRO A 17 13.59 -17.09 2.52
CA PRO A 17 12.88 -16.66 3.73
C PRO A 17 11.59 -15.91 3.44
N THR A 18 11.59 -15.01 2.45
CA THR A 18 10.40 -14.24 2.06
C THR A 18 9.30 -15.13 1.50
N LEU A 19 9.65 -16.06 0.60
CA LEU A 19 8.71 -17.08 0.10
C LEU A 19 8.17 -17.97 1.22
N ARG A 20 9.02 -18.37 2.18
CA ARG A 20 8.60 -19.21 3.31
C ARG A 20 7.54 -18.54 4.18
N ARG A 21 7.64 -17.21 4.37
CA ARG A 21 6.62 -16.42 5.08
C ARG A 21 5.31 -16.29 4.31
N PHE A 22 5.35 -16.37 2.99
CA PHE A 22 4.17 -16.29 2.12
C PHE A 22 3.50 -17.65 1.84
N LEU A 23 4.21 -18.77 2.04
CA LEU A 23 3.65 -20.13 1.89
C LEU A 23 2.31 -20.35 2.62
N PRO A 24 2.09 -19.87 3.85
CA PRO A 24 0.79 -20.00 4.52
C PRO A 24 -0.37 -19.32 3.78
N ASP A 25 -0.09 -18.29 2.96
CA ASP A 25 -1.11 -17.61 2.16
C ASP A 25 -1.43 -18.37 0.86
N LEU A 26 -0.45 -19.09 0.30
CA LEU A 26 -0.63 -19.99 -0.85
C LEU A 26 -1.26 -21.34 -0.48
N TRP A 27 -0.96 -21.84 0.73
CA TRP A 27 -1.47 -23.10 1.26
C TRP A 27 -2.19 -22.90 2.61
N PRO A 28 -3.30 -22.14 2.63
CA PRO A 28 -3.99 -21.80 3.86
C PRO A 28 -4.66 -23.01 4.51
N ALA A 29 -4.58 -23.12 5.84
CA ALA A 29 -5.21 -24.22 6.58
C ALA A 29 -6.74 -24.20 6.46
N ASP A 30 -7.33 -23.01 6.36
CA ASP A 30 -8.77 -22.72 6.37
C ASP A 30 -9.47 -22.87 5.01
N ALA A 31 -8.74 -23.10 3.90
CA ALA A 31 -9.33 -23.18 2.56
C ALA A 31 -8.92 -24.45 1.78
N PRO A 32 -9.60 -25.59 1.97
CA PRO A 32 -9.28 -26.84 1.28
C PRO A 32 -9.43 -26.72 -0.25
N GLY A 33 -10.34 -25.87 -0.73
CA GLY A 33 -10.50 -25.60 -2.16
C GLY A 33 -9.27 -24.95 -2.81
N MET A 34 -8.46 -24.18 -2.06
CA MET A 34 -7.19 -23.66 -2.58
C MET A 34 -6.15 -24.76 -2.69
N LYS A 35 -6.04 -25.62 -1.67
CA LYS A 35 -5.13 -26.78 -1.68
C LYS A 35 -5.40 -27.68 -2.88
N LEU A 36 -6.67 -28.00 -3.14
CA LEU A 36 -7.07 -28.81 -4.29
C LEU A 36 -6.68 -28.15 -5.62
N ARG A 37 -6.85 -26.83 -5.76
CA ARG A 37 -6.44 -26.09 -6.96
C ARG A 37 -4.92 -26.09 -7.14
N VAL A 38 -4.15 -25.91 -6.06
CA VAL A 38 -2.68 -26.00 -6.11
C VAL A 38 -2.25 -27.39 -6.57
N VAL A 39 -2.79 -28.45 -5.98
CA VAL A 39 -2.49 -29.84 -6.39
C VAL A 39 -2.90 -30.08 -7.85
N GLY A 40 -4.08 -29.60 -8.25
CA GLY A 40 -4.56 -29.70 -9.64
C GLY A 40 -3.63 -28.98 -10.62
N ALA A 41 -3.21 -27.76 -10.32
CA ALA A 41 -2.27 -26.99 -11.13
C ALA A 41 -0.90 -27.69 -11.23
N MET A 42 -0.37 -28.21 -10.12
CA MET A 42 0.89 -28.96 -10.12
C MET A 42 0.79 -30.27 -10.91
N THR A 43 -0.36 -30.95 -10.85
CA THR A 43 -0.62 -32.16 -11.65
C THR A 43 -0.64 -31.82 -13.14
N LEU A 44 -1.29 -30.71 -13.52
CA LEU A 44 -1.31 -30.23 -14.90
C LEU A 44 0.08 -29.78 -15.39
N VAL A 45 0.93 -29.21 -14.51
CA VAL A 45 2.34 -28.95 -14.83
C VAL A 45 3.06 -30.24 -15.20
N LEU A 46 2.95 -31.28 -14.37
CA LEU A 46 3.58 -32.58 -14.60
C LEU A 46 3.09 -33.19 -15.92
N LEU A 47 1.76 -33.23 -16.14
CA LEU A 47 1.16 -33.76 -17.36
C LEU A 47 1.63 -32.99 -18.59
N SER A 48 1.65 -31.65 -18.53
CA SER A 48 2.14 -30.83 -19.63
C SER A 48 3.60 -31.15 -19.97
N LYS A 49 4.49 -31.23 -18.97
CA LYS A 49 5.91 -31.52 -19.21
C LYS A 49 6.15 -32.93 -19.72
N LEU A 50 5.38 -33.92 -19.25
CA LEU A 50 5.46 -35.27 -19.80
C LEU A 50 5.03 -35.31 -21.27
N VAL A 51 3.91 -34.66 -21.63
CA VAL A 51 3.44 -34.58 -23.02
C VAL A 51 4.39 -33.77 -23.90
N GLN A 52 4.95 -32.68 -23.38
CA GLN A 52 5.91 -31.83 -24.08
C GLN A 52 7.21 -32.57 -24.39
N VAL A 53 7.79 -33.26 -23.40
CA VAL A 53 9.11 -33.90 -23.51
C VAL A 53 9.02 -35.28 -24.18
N TYR A 54 8.04 -36.11 -23.83
CA TYR A 54 7.92 -37.47 -24.37
C TYR A 54 6.97 -37.59 -25.54
N GLY A 55 5.93 -36.76 -25.63
CA GLY A 55 4.91 -36.87 -26.67
C GLY A 55 5.39 -36.36 -28.02
N ALA A 56 5.55 -35.03 -28.14
CA ALA A 56 5.84 -34.40 -29.42
C ALA A 56 7.21 -34.85 -30.02
N PRO A 57 8.33 -34.84 -29.27
CA PRO A 57 9.64 -35.13 -29.84
C PRO A 57 9.77 -36.59 -30.32
N PHE A 58 9.23 -37.56 -29.57
CA PHE A 58 9.29 -38.98 -29.97
C PHE A 58 8.31 -39.33 -31.08
N ALA A 59 7.12 -38.70 -31.12
CA ALA A 59 6.20 -38.88 -32.23
C ALA A 59 6.82 -38.38 -33.55
N LEU A 60 7.51 -37.23 -33.50
CA LEU A 60 8.23 -36.69 -34.65
C LEU A 60 9.44 -37.55 -35.04
N GLN A 61 10.22 -38.03 -34.06
CA GLN A 61 11.29 -39.00 -34.31
C GLN A 61 10.75 -40.23 -35.05
N GLY A 62 9.69 -40.85 -34.52
CA GLY A 62 9.13 -42.08 -35.08
C GLY A 62 8.57 -41.89 -36.49
N ALA A 63 7.99 -40.72 -36.78
CA ALA A 63 7.54 -40.40 -38.13
C ALA A 63 8.71 -40.34 -39.12
N VAL A 64 9.83 -39.71 -38.73
CA VAL A 64 11.04 -39.60 -39.55
C VAL A 64 11.70 -40.96 -39.76
N ASP A 65 11.85 -41.74 -38.69
CA ASP A 65 12.41 -43.10 -38.76
C ASP A 65 11.52 -44.01 -39.63
N GLY A 66 10.20 -43.89 -39.52
CA GLY A 66 9.24 -44.64 -40.33
C GLY A 66 9.31 -44.34 -41.82
N MET A 67 9.55 -43.08 -42.20
CA MET A 67 9.76 -42.67 -43.61
C MET A 67 11.04 -43.25 -44.21
N GLY A 68 12.04 -43.59 -43.39
CA GLY A 68 13.29 -44.22 -43.84
C GLY A 68 13.17 -45.71 -44.14
N VAL A 69 12.07 -46.36 -43.74
CA VAL A 69 11.86 -47.81 -43.89
C VAL A 69 10.74 -48.07 -44.91
N PRO A 70 11.04 -48.65 -46.10
CA PRO A 70 10.08 -48.80 -47.20
C PRO A 70 8.83 -49.63 -46.87
N THR A 71 8.90 -50.48 -45.84
CA THR A 71 7.80 -51.37 -45.42
C THR A 71 6.85 -50.72 -44.42
N THR A 72 7.15 -49.52 -43.91
CA THR A 72 6.29 -48.84 -42.92
C THR A 72 4.99 -48.39 -43.57
N PRO A 73 3.82 -48.75 -43.02
CA PRO A 73 2.54 -48.24 -43.52
C PRO A 73 2.47 -46.72 -43.42
N VAL A 74 2.12 -46.05 -44.52
CA VAL A 74 1.94 -44.58 -44.56
C VAL A 74 0.94 -44.10 -43.50
N SER A 75 -0.07 -44.91 -43.19
CA SER A 75 -1.04 -44.63 -42.12
C SER A 75 -0.40 -44.47 -40.74
N LEU A 76 0.63 -45.25 -40.43
CA LEU A 76 1.37 -45.14 -39.15
C LEU A 76 2.18 -43.84 -39.09
N VAL A 77 2.84 -43.46 -40.19
CA VAL A 77 3.59 -42.20 -40.28
C VAL A 77 2.65 -41.01 -40.11
N ILE A 78 1.49 -41.01 -40.79
CA ILE A 78 0.47 -39.97 -40.64
C ILE A 78 -0.04 -39.93 -39.19
N LEU A 79 -0.31 -41.08 -38.57
CA LEU A 79 -0.76 -41.14 -37.17
C LEU A 79 0.28 -40.54 -36.21
N LEU A 80 1.57 -40.76 -36.43
CA LEU A 80 2.65 -40.17 -35.62
C LEU A 80 2.75 -38.66 -35.82
N ILE A 81 2.56 -38.15 -37.04
CA ILE A 81 2.50 -36.70 -37.32
C ILE A 81 1.28 -36.06 -36.63
N VAL A 82 0.11 -36.71 -36.71
CA VAL A 82 -1.09 -36.29 -35.97
C VAL A 82 -0.83 -36.33 -34.46
N GLY A 83 -0.15 -37.37 -33.97
CA GLY A 83 0.28 -37.49 -32.58
C GLY A 83 1.21 -36.36 -32.14
N TYR A 84 2.17 -35.96 -32.98
CA TYR A 84 3.03 -34.79 -32.74
C TYR A 84 2.20 -33.50 -32.62
N ALA A 85 1.27 -33.25 -33.54
CA ALA A 85 0.40 -32.09 -33.49
C ALA A 85 -0.51 -32.10 -32.24
N ALA A 86 -1.08 -33.25 -31.92
CA ALA A 86 -1.91 -33.46 -30.73
C ALA A 86 -1.12 -33.25 -29.44
N ALA A 87 0.11 -33.74 -29.35
CA ALA A 87 0.98 -33.54 -28.18
C ALA A 87 1.38 -32.06 -28.02
N ARG A 88 1.68 -31.35 -29.12
CA ARG A 88 1.94 -29.90 -29.07
C ARG A 88 0.72 -29.13 -28.59
N PHE A 89 -0.47 -29.44 -29.11
CA PHE A 89 -1.72 -28.84 -28.65
C PHE A 89 -1.99 -29.19 -27.18
N GLY A 90 -1.80 -30.45 -26.78
CA GLY A 90 -1.99 -30.93 -25.42
C GLY A 90 -1.11 -30.22 -24.40
N SER A 91 0.16 -29.98 -24.73
CA SER A 91 1.06 -29.17 -23.88
C SER A 91 0.54 -27.74 -23.70
N THR A 92 0.14 -27.07 -24.79
CA THR A 92 -0.47 -25.72 -24.70
C THR A 92 -1.78 -25.74 -23.91
N LEU A 93 -2.62 -26.76 -24.08
CA LEU A 93 -3.88 -26.93 -23.36
C LEU A 93 -3.62 -27.08 -21.86
N PHE A 94 -2.73 -27.99 -21.45
CA PHE A 94 -2.41 -28.20 -20.04
C PHE A 94 -1.73 -26.98 -19.41
N ASP A 95 -0.87 -26.28 -20.15
CA ASP A 95 -0.24 -25.02 -19.73
C ASP A 95 -1.26 -23.92 -19.45
N ASN A 96 -2.29 -23.78 -20.29
CA ASN A 96 -3.34 -22.79 -20.06
C ASN A 96 -4.32 -23.23 -18.97
N LEU A 97 -4.68 -24.52 -18.91
CA LEU A 97 -5.54 -25.05 -17.85
C LEU A 97 -4.89 -24.89 -16.47
N ARG A 98 -3.58 -25.17 -16.32
CA ARG A 98 -2.90 -24.94 -15.04
C ARG A 98 -2.95 -23.47 -14.63
N ASN A 99 -2.78 -22.56 -15.58
CA ASN A 99 -2.81 -21.11 -15.33
C ASN A 99 -4.20 -20.70 -14.85
N THR A 100 -5.25 -21.14 -15.54
CA THR A 100 -6.64 -20.87 -15.15
C THR A 100 -6.99 -21.42 -13.76
N VAL A 101 -6.53 -22.65 -13.44
CA VAL A 101 -6.76 -23.26 -12.13
C VAL A 101 -6.03 -22.50 -11.02
N PHE A 102 -4.80 -22.07 -11.27
CA PHE A 102 -3.97 -21.39 -10.27
C PHE A 102 -4.27 -19.91 -10.11
N GLU A 103 -4.78 -19.22 -11.13
CA GLU A 103 -5.05 -17.78 -11.08
C GLU A 103 -5.87 -17.40 -9.84
N ARG A 104 -6.88 -18.21 -9.50
CA ARG A 104 -7.69 -18.00 -8.30
C ARG A 104 -6.90 -18.13 -7.00
N VAL A 105 -5.88 -18.99 -6.96
CA VAL A 105 -4.98 -19.15 -5.80
C VAL A 105 -4.05 -17.94 -5.68
N GLY A 106 -3.41 -17.52 -6.78
CA GLY A 106 -2.51 -16.36 -6.79
C GLY A 106 -3.20 -15.07 -6.33
N GLN A 107 -4.36 -14.76 -6.92
CA GLN A 107 -5.13 -13.55 -6.57
C GLN A 107 -5.59 -13.56 -5.11
N GLU A 108 -6.05 -14.69 -4.61
CA GLU A 108 -6.57 -14.79 -3.24
C GLU A 108 -5.47 -14.75 -2.18
N ALA A 109 -4.30 -15.37 -2.44
CA ALA A 109 -3.14 -15.26 -1.57
C ALA A 109 -2.66 -13.80 -1.47
N THR A 110 -2.55 -13.12 -2.61
CA THR A 110 -2.18 -11.70 -2.67
C THR A 110 -3.21 -10.80 -1.97
N ARG A 111 -4.51 -11.06 -2.19
CA ARG A 111 -5.60 -10.35 -1.50
C ARG A 111 -5.53 -10.51 0.02
N ARG A 112 -5.27 -11.73 0.52
CA ARG A 112 -5.13 -12.01 1.96
C ARG A 112 -3.96 -11.25 2.57
N LEU A 113 -2.81 -11.24 1.89
CA LEU A 113 -1.64 -10.48 2.33
C LEU A 113 -1.94 -8.97 2.36
N ALA A 114 -2.48 -8.41 1.28
CA ALA A 114 -2.85 -7.00 1.19
C ALA A 114 -3.83 -6.60 2.30
N ALA A 115 -4.86 -7.43 2.55
CA ALA A 115 -5.83 -7.18 3.62
C ALA A 115 -5.19 -7.22 5.01
N ARG A 116 -4.23 -8.12 5.27
CA ARG A 116 -3.48 -8.13 6.54
C ARG A 116 -2.62 -6.88 6.70
N VAL A 117 -1.88 -6.48 5.67
CA VAL A 117 -1.10 -5.23 5.69
C VAL A 117 -2.01 -4.05 5.98
N PHE A 118 -3.14 -3.94 5.27
CA PHE A 118 -4.08 -2.83 5.45
C PHE A 118 -4.64 -2.75 6.88
N ARG A 119 -5.05 -3.88 7.46
CA ARG A 119 -5.51 -3.92 8.87
C ARG A 119 -4.40 -3.51 9.84
N HIS A 120 -3.19 -4.03 9.65
CA HIS A 120 -2.05 -3.70 10.50
C HIS A 120 -1.67 -2.23 10.41
N LEU A 121 -1.71 -1.64 9.22
CA LEU A 121 -1.49 -0.20 9.04
C LEU A 121 -2.45 0.66 9.88
N HIS A 122 -3.69 0.23 10.09
CA HIS A 122 -4.64 0.96 10.96
C HIS A 122 -4.40 0.72 12.47
N GLN A 123 -3.56 -0.25 12.82
CA GLN A 123 -3.14 -0.54 14.19
C GLN A 123 -1.81 0.14 14.57
N LEU A 124 -1.15 0.79 13.61
CA LEU A 124 0.06 1.57 13.88
C LEU A 124 -0.29 2.91 14.52
N SER A 125 0.67 3.48 15.27
CA SER A 125 0.44 4.74 15.98
C SER A 125 0.33 5.93 15.06
N LEU A 126 -0.27 7.02 15.56
CA LEU A 126 -0.37 8.28 14.82
C LEU A 126 1.01 8.81 14.40
N ARG A 127 2.06 8.56 15.20
CA ARG A 127 3.45 8.92 14.86
C ARG A 127 3.87 8.33 13.52
N PHE A 128 3.61 7.04 13.31
CA PHE A 128 3.95 6.35 12.06
C PHE A 128 3.28 7.02 10.84
N HIS A 129 2.03 7.46 10.99
CA HIS A 129 1.26 8.09 9.92
C HIS A 129 1.68 9.54 9.64
N LEU A 130 2.16 10.27 10.64
CA LEU A 130 2.63 11.65 10.47
C LEU A 130 4.04 11.70 9.87
N GLU A 131 4.92 10.77 10.25
CA GLU A 131 6.30 10.72 9.73
C GLU A 131 6.39 10.18 8.30
N ARG A 132 5.43 9.34 7.88
CA ARG A 132 5.43 8.74 6.54
C ARG A 132 4.42 9.43 5.63
N ARG A 133 4.86 9.68 4.40
CA ARG A 133 3.94 10.09 3.33
C ARG A 133 2.96 8.95 3.06
N THR A 134 1.67 9.14 3.34
CA THR A 134 0.60 8.15 3.10
C THR A 134 0.66 7.55 1.70
N GLY A 135 0.94 8.38 0.68
CA GLY A 135 1.10 7.92 -0.70
C GLY A 135 2.27 6.94 -0.92
N ALA A 136 3.36 7.04 -0.14
CA ALA A 136 4.47 6.11 -0.22
C ALA A 136 4.09 4.73 0.34
N VAL A 137 3.35 4.69 1.45
CA VAL A 137 2.83 3.44 2.03
C VAL A 137 1.82 2.77 1.09
N THR A 138 0.88 3.53 0.52
CA THR A 138 -0.07 3.03 -0.48
C THR A 138 0.65 2.44 -1.69
N LYS A 139 1.70 3.12 -2.19
CA LYS A 139 2.50 2.64 -3.32
C LYS A 139 3.30 1.37 -2.99
N VAL A 140 3.69 1.15 -1.73
CA VAL A 140 4.31 -0.12 -1.30
C VAL A 140 3.30 -1.26 -1.39
N VAL A 141 2.06 -1.05 -0.92
CA VAL A 141 1.01 -2.06 -0.99
C VAL A 141 0.63 -2.37 -2.44
N GLU A 142 0.36 -1.35 -3.26
CA GLU A 142 -0.02 -1.51 -4.67
C GLU A 142 1.07 -2.25 -5.46
N ARG A 143 2.32 -1.77 -5.38
CA ARG A 143 3.45 -2.40 -6.07
C ARG A 143 3.71 -3.82 -5.55
N GLY A 144 3.62 -4.01 -4.24
CA GLY A 144 3.72 -5.31 -3.59
C GLY A 144 2.76 -6.31 -4.20
N THR A 145 1.46 -5.99 -4.27
CA THR A 145 0.46 -6.91 -4.84
C THR A 145 0.77 -7.33 -6.27
N LYS A 146 1.10 -6.37 -7.16
CA LYS A 146 1.38 -6.64 -8.58
C LYS A 146 2.69 -7.40 -8.79
N SER A 147 3.76 -7.01 -8.09
CA SER A 147 5.07 -7.64 -8.23
C SER A 147 5.07 -9.07 -7.65
N ILE A 148 4.34 -9.32 -6.56
CA ILE A 148 4.19 -10.66 -5.97
C ILE A 148 3.51 -11.61 -6.96
N ASP A 149 2.39 -11.18 -7.54
CA ASP A 149 1.62 -12.00 -8.48
C ASP A 149 2.48 -12.42 -9.69
N THR A 150 3.18 -11.44 -10.28
CA THR A 150 4.07 -11.69 -11.43
C THR A 150 5.27 -12.58 -11.04
N MET A 151 5.85 -12.40 -9.85
CA MET A 151 6.93 -13.25 -9.36
C MET A 151 6.48 -14.69 -9.18
N LEU A 152 5.32 -14.92 -8.55
CA LEU A 152 4.78 -16.26 -8.31
C LEU A 152 4.50 -16.98 -9.62
N TYR A 153 3.91 -16.25 -10.59
CA TYR A 153 3.69 -16.77 -11.94
C TYR A 153 5.01 -17.27 -12.55
N PHE A 154 6.07 -16.45 -12.55
CA PHE A 154 7.34 -16.88 -13.12
C PHE A 154 8.02 -18.00 -12.33
N LEU A 155 7.95 -17.99 -11.00
CA LEU A 155 8.57 -19.03 -10.19
C LEU A 155 7.90 -20.40 -10.42
N LEU A 156 6.56 -20.44 -10.43
CA LEU A 156 5.77 -21.67 -10.50
C LEU A 156 5.50 -22.15 -11.92
N PHE A 157 5.43 -21.25 -12.91
CA PHE A 157 5.05 -21.58 -14.29
C PHE A 157 6.14 -21.36 -15.34
N ASN A 158 7.26 -20.75 -14.97
CA ASN A 158 8.43 -20.66 -15.85
C ASN A 158 9.62 -21.42 -15.24
N ILE A 159 10.13 -21.01 -14.08
CA ILE A 159 11.36 -21.59 -13.49
C ILE A 159 11.17 -23.04 -13.07
N ALA A 160 10.19 -23.35 -12.22
CA ALA A 160 10.00 -24.72 -11.73
C ALA A 160 9.74 -25.74 -12.88
N PRO A 161 8.87 -25.46 -13.87
CA PRO A 161 8.67 -26.37 -14.99
C PRO A 161 9.90 -26.48 -15.90
N THR A 162 10.72 -25.42 -16.03
CA THR A 162 11.96 -25.47 -16.82
C THR A 162 13.02 -26.33 -16.15
N VAL A 163 13.13 -26.27 -14.82
CA VAL A 163 14.03 -27.16 -14.05
C VAL A 163 13.59 -28.63 -14.21
N LEU A 164 12.29 -28.89 -14.16
CA LEU A 164 11.74 -30.23 -14.41
C LEU A 164 12.02 -30.69 -15.84
N GLU A 165 11.78 -29.84 -16.84
CA GLU A 165 12.04 -30.12 -18.26
C GLU A 165 13.52 -30.43 -18.50
N LEU A 166 14.43 -29.62 -17.95
CA LEU A 166 15.87 -29.87 -18.00
C LEU A 166 16.21 -31.24 -17.42
N ALA A 167 15.70 -31.57 -16.22
CA ALA A 167 15.97 -32.86 -15.60
C ALA A 167 15.48 -34.05 -16.46
N LEU A 168 14.29 -33.94 -17.05
CA LEU A 168 13.75 -34.97 -17.95
C LEU A 168 14.58 -35.11 -19.23
N VAL A 169 14.97 -34.00 -19.86
CA VAL A 169 15.81 -33.99 -21.08
C VAL A 169 17.19 -34.60 -20.80
N LEU A 170 17.84 -34.22 -19.69
CA LEU A 170 19.13 -34.78 -19.30
C LEU A 170 19.02 -36.29 -19.02
N GLY A 171 17.93 -36.75 -18.41
CA GLY A 171 17.64 -38.17 -18.22
C GLY A 171 17.52 -38.92 -19.55
N ILE A 172 16.78 -38.37 -20.52
CA ILE A 172 16.67 -38.94 -21.88
C ILE A 172 18.03 -39.00 -22.56
N PHE A 173 18.81 -37.92 -22.48
CA PHE A 173 20.14 -37.85 -23.08
C PHE A 173 21.12 -38.86 -22.47
N TRP A 174 21.08 -39.02 -21.15
CA TRP A 174 21.88 -40.02 -20.45
C TRP A 174 21.60 -41.43 -20.95
N VAL A 175 20.32 -41.79 -21.09
CA VAL A 175 19.89 -43.15 -21.48
C VAL A 175 20.10 -43.43 -22.97
N LYS A 176 19.79 -42.48 -23.87
CA LYS A 176 19.83 -42.73 -25.33
C LYS A 176 21.16 -42.36 -26.00
N PHE A 177 21.81 -41.29 -25.57
CA PHE A 177 22.95 -40.68 -26.29
C PHE A 177 24.27 -40.71 -25.50
N GLY A 178 24.20 -41.07 -24.22
CA GLY A 178 25.34 -41.14 -23.31
C GLY A 178 25.73 -39.80 -22.70
N TRP A 179 26.72 -39.86 -21.81
CA TRP A 179 27.15 -38.71 -21.01
C TRP A 179 27.71 -37.50 -21.79
N PRO A 180 28.32 -37.61 -23.00
CA PRO A 180 28.88 -36.44 -23.67
C PRO A 180 27.82 -35.39 -24.01
N LEU A 181 26.64 -35.82 -24.45
CA LEU A 181 25.53 -34.91 -24.76
C LEU A 181 24.97 -34.26 -23.48
N VAL A 182 24.90 -35.01 -22.38
CA VAL A 182 24.49 -34.50 -21.06
C VAL A 182 25.46 -33.42 -20.58
N ALA A 183 26.76 -33.70 -20.60
CA ALA A 183 27.80 -32.76 -20.18
C ALA A 183 27.80 -31.50 -21.06
N GLY A 184 27.69 -31.65 -22.38
CA GLY A 184 27.57 -30.53 -23.32
C GLY A 184 26.32 -29.68 -23.05
N THR A 185 25.17 -30.32 -22.79
CA THR A 185 23.92 -29.61 -22.47
C THR A 185 24.04 -28.82 -21.17
N VAL A 186 24.54 -29.44 -20.10
CA VAL A 186 24.72 -28.77 -18.79
C VAL A 186 25.71 -27.61 -18.91
N ALA A 187 26.84 -27.80 -19.61
CA ALA A 187 27.83 -26.74 -19.82
C ALA A 187 27.22 -25.56 -20.59
N MET A 188 26.45 -25.81 -21.65
CA MET A 188 25.82 -24.74 -22.44
C MET A 188 24.67 -24.06 -21.72
N VAL A 189 23.88 -24.77 -20.91
CA VAL A 189 22.87 -24.16 -20.03
C VAL A 189 23.53 -23.28 -18.97
N ALA A 190 24.63 -23.74 -18.36
CA ALA A 190 25.40 -22.93 -17.41
C ALA A 190 25.98 -21.67 -18.07
N LEU A 191 26.55 -21.80 -19.28
CA LEU A 191 27.05 -20.68 -20.08
C LEU A 191 25.92 -19.69 -20.42
N TYR A 192 24.75 -20.19 -20.83
CA TYR A 192 23.57 -19.38 -21.12
C TYR A 192 23.12 -18.57 -19.91
N ILE A 193 22.99 -19.21 -18.74
CA ILE A 193 22.58 -18.56 -17.49
C ILE A 193 23.61 -17.51 -17.08
N TRP A 194 24.90 -17.85 -17.12
CA TRP A 194 25.99 -16.95 -16.77
C TRP A 194 26.03 -15.71 -17.67
N PHE A 195 26.00 -15.91 -18.99
CA PHE A 195 25.96 -14.83 -19.98
C PHE A 195 24.72 -13.94 -19.78
N THR A 196 23.53 -14.56 -19.69
CA THR A 196 22.27 -13.84 -19.52
C THR A 196 22.28 -12.99 -18.26
N ARG A 197 22.79 -13.53 -17.14
CA ARG A 197 22.86 -12.80 -15.87
C ARG A 197 23.76 -11.57 -15.97
N ILE A 198 25.00 -11.73 -16.43
CA ILE A 198 25.96 -10.61 -16.51
C ILE A 198 25.41 -9.49 -17.40
N VAL A 199 24.89 -9.84 -18.57
CA VAL A 199 24.35 -8.86 -19.51
C VAL A 199 23.07 -8.23 -18.96
N THR A 200 22.21 -8.99 -18.26
CA THR A 200 20.99 -8.45 -17.62
C THR A 200 21.31 -7.49 -16.48
N ASP A 201 22.32 -7.79 -15.66
CA ASP A 201 22.74 -6.92 -14.56
C ASP A 201 23.26 -5.57 -15.10
N TRP A 202 24.08 -5.60 -16.16
CA TRP A 202 24.51 -4.39 -16.87
C TRP A 202 23.33 -3.64 -17.51
N ARG A 203 22.41 -4.34 -18.18
CA ARG A 203 21.20 -3.72 -18.78
C ARG A 203 20.29 -3.09 -17.74
N SER A 204 20.26 -3.63 -16.53
CA SER A 204 19.43 -3.10 -15.45
C SER A 204 19.86 -1.69 -15.04
N SER A 205 21.16 -1.39 -15.02
CA SER A 205 21.64 -0.03 -14.73
C SER A 205 21.33 0.97 -15.86
N LEU A 206 21.37 0.52 -17.13
CA LEU A 206 20.92 1.34 -18.26
C LEU A 206 19.44 1.69 -18.14
N ARG A 207 18.62 0.72 -17.76
CA ARG A 207 17.18 0.90 -17.59
C ARG A 207 16.85 1.78 -16.39
N GLU A 208 17.62 1.68 -15.31
CA GLU A 208 17.50 2.58 -14.15
C GLU A 208 17.77 4.03 -14.57
N ARG A 209 18.87 4.28 -15.30
CA ARG A 209 19.18 5.60 -15.84
C ARG A 209 18.09 6.15 -16.77
N MET A 210 17.54 5.30 -17.63
CA MET A 210 16.42 5.66 -18.52
C MET A 210 15.17 6.06 -17.71
N ASN A 211 14.80 5.27 -16.69
CA ASN A 211 13.65 5.55 -15.83
C ASN A 211 13.82 6.84 -15.00
N ASP A 212 15.03 7.14 -14.54
CA ASP A 212 15.32 8.39 -13.82
C ASP A 212 15.12 9.62 -14.71
N LEU A 213 15.57 9.54 -15.97
CA LEU A 213 15.37 10.60 -16.95
C LEU A 213 13.90 10.78 -17.33
N ASP A 214 13.16 9.67 -17.49
CA ASP A 214 11.70 9.69 -17.72
C ASP A 214 10.97 10.37 -16.55
N THR A 215 11.30 9.96 -15.32
CA THR A 215 10.71 10.55 -14.10
C THR A 215 10.99 12.05 -14.02
N GLY A 216 12.21 12.48 -14.35
CA GLY A 216 12.58 13.90 -14.40
C GLY A 216 11.80 14.67 -15.47
N ALA A 217 11.64 14.12 -16.67
CA ALA A 217 10.87 14.74 -17.76
C ALA A 217 9.39 14.89 -17.41
N VAL A 218 8.77 13.83 -16.86
CA VAL A 218 7.38 13.86 -16.38
C VAL A 218 7.21 14.89 -15.25
N ALA A 219 8.14 14.94 -14.30
CA ALA A 219 8.10 15.94 -13.23
C ALA A 219 8.14 17.37 -13.76
N HIS A 220 8.97 17.66 -14.77
CA HIS A 220 8.99 18.97 -15.42
C HIS A 220 7.68 19.32 -16.12
N ALA A 221 7.08 18.39 -16.85
CA ALA A 221 5.79 18.61 -17.49
C ALA A 221 4.68 18.89 -16.47
N VAL A 222 4.62 18.09 -15.40
CA VAL A 222 3.63 18.27 -14.32
C VAL A 222 3.82 19.62 -13.63
N ASP A 223 5.05 20.00 -13.30
CA ASP A 223 5.35 21.28 -12.65
C ASP A 223 4.93 22.48 -13.52
N SER A 224 5.21 22.43 -14.83
CA SER A 224 4.78 23.48 -15.77
C SER A 224 3.25 23.57 -15.88
N LEU A 225 2.55 22.43 -15.93
CA LEU A 225 1.08 22.39 -16.02
C LEU A 225 0.38 22.80 -14.73
N LEU A 226 0.94 22.45 -13.56
CA LEU A 226 0.43 22.91 -12.27
C LEU A 226 0.61 24.42 -12.09
N ASN A 227 1.73 24.96 -12.59
CA ASN A 227 2.02 26.39 -12.57
C ASN A 227 1.61 27.09 -13.88
N PHE A 228 0.55 26.61 -14.53
CA PHE A 228 0.11 27.12 -15.83
C PHE A 228 -0.11 28.65 -15.83
N GLU A 229 -0.75 29.19 -14.79
CA GLU A 229 -0.98 30.63 -14.66
C GLU A 229 0.34 31.40 -14.57
N THR A 230 1.32 30.91 -13.80
CA THR A 230 2.65 31.50 -13.70
C THR A 230 3.35 31.50 -15.06
N VAL A 231 3.33 30.37 -15.78
CA VAL A 231 3.92 30.29 -17.12
C VAL A 231 3.29 31.32 -18.06
N LYS A 232 1.96 31.52 -17.98
CA LYS A 232 1.24 32.52 -18.77
C LYS A 232 1.54 33.95 -18.35
N TYR A 233 1.60 34.26 -17.06
CA TYR A 233 1.92 35.60 -16.55
C TYR A 233 3.28 36.09 -17.01
N PHE A 234 4.24 35.17 -17.19
CA PHE A 234 5.61 35.51 -17.60
C PHE A 234 5.91 35.20 -19.09
N GLY A 235 4.92 34.83 -19.91
CA GLY A 235 5.11 34.49 -21.33
C GLY A 235 6.20 33.43 -21.55
N ALA A 236 6.24 32.42 -20.68
CA ALA A 236 7.34 31.47 -20.55
C ALA A 236 7.13 30.16 -21.33
N GLU A 237 6.11 30.06 -22.18
CA GLU A 237 5.70 28.81 -22.83
C GLU A 237 6.82 28.16 -23.64
N GLU A 238 7.50 28.93 -24.49
CA GLU A 238 8.59 28.41 -25.32
C GLU A 238 9.80 28.01 -24.48
N ARG A 239 10.05 28.70 -23.35
CA ARG A 239 11.13 28.38 -22.43
C ARG A 239 10.88 27.03 -21.74
N GLU A 240 9.65 26.80 -21.28
CA GLU A 240 9.27 25.51 -20.69
C GLU A 240 9.22 24.39 -21.74
N ALA A 241 8.76 24.69 -22.97
CA ALA A 241 8.77 23.74 -24.08
C ALA A 241 10.20 23.25 -24.41
N GLN A 242 11.16 24.17 -24.52
CA GLN A 242 12.57 23.83 -24.78
C GLN A 242 13.21 23.06 -23.61
N ARG A 243 12.86 23.40 -22.37
CA ARG A 243 13.32 22.68 -21.18
C ARG A 243 12.81 21.25 -21.17
N TYR A 244 11.54 21.05 -21.50
CA TYR A 244 10.93 19.72 -21.62
C TYR A 244 11.54 18.93 -22.78
N ASP A 245 11.69 19.53 -23.97
CA ASP A 245 12.30 18.88 -25.13
C ASP A 245 13.74 18.42 -24.84
N LYS A 246 14.55 19.23 -24.14
CA LYS A 246 15.89 18.82 -23.70
C LYS A 246 15.86 17.59 -22.77
N ALA A 247 14.91 17.55 -21.84
CA ALA A 247 14.74 16.39 -20.96
C ALA A 247 14.30 15.14 -21.75
N MET A 248 13.37 15.31 -22.70
CA MET A 248 12.89 14.23 -23.56
C MET A 248 13.97 13.69 -24.50
N ARG A 249 14.86 14.53 -25.03
CA ARG A 249 16.01 14.08 -25.82
C ARG A 249 16.95 13.22 -24.99
N ALA A 250 17.28 13.66 -23.77
CA ALA A 250 18.13 12.87 -22.88
C ALA A 250 17.50 11.51 -22.53
N TYR A 251 16.19 11.48 -22.28
CA TYR A 251 15.44 10.24 -22.12
C TYR A 251 15.51 9.37 -23.39
N ALA A 252 15.26 9.94 -24.56
CA ALA A 252 15.28 9.21 -25.84
C ALA A 252 16.65 8.57 -26.11
N ASP A 253 17.74 9.30 -25.87
CA ASP A 253 19.11 8.77 -26.02
C ASP A 253 19.36 7.60 -25.08
N ALA A 254 18.94 7.71 -23.81
CA ALA A 254 19.06 6.62 -22.84
C ALA A 254 18.17 5.42 -23.21
N ALA A 255 16.97 5.67 -23.74
CA ALA A 255 16.05 4.63 -24.19
C ALA A 255 16.63 3.84 -25.37
N VAL A 256 17.24 4.51 -26.35
CA VAL A 256 17.92 3.86 -27.47
C VAL A 256 19.04 2.92 -26.99
N VAL A 257 19.86 3.35 -26.02
CA VAL A 257 20.92 2.50 -25.44
C VAL A 257 20.34 1.31 -24.68
N SER A 258 19.27 1.52 -23.91
CA SER A 258 18.56 0.47 -23.17
C SER A 258 17.89 -0.56 -24.09
N GLU A 259 17.26 -0.14 -25.18
CA GLU A 259 16.61 -1.05 -26.14
C GLU A 259 17.64 -1.76 -27.03
N ASN A 260 18.66 -1.06 -27.54
CA ASN A 260 19.71 -1.69 -28.35
C ASN A 260 20.49 -2.76 -27.59
N SER A 261 20.69 -2.58 -26.29
CA SER A 261 21.32 -3.62 -25.47
C SER A 261 20.45 -4.90 -25.35
N LEU A 262 19.14 -4.86 -25.66
CA LEU A 262 18.28 -6.05 -25.68
C LEU A 262 18.58 -6.87 -26.93
N ALA A 263 18.78 -6.20 -28.05
CA ALA A 263 19.19 -6.85 -29.29
C ALA A 263 20.51 -7.61 -29.11
N TRP A 264 21.50 -6.98 -28.46
CA TRP A 264 22.78 -7.64 -28.18
C TRP A 264 22.66 -8.84 -27.24
N LEU A 265 21.79 -8.76 -26.22
CA LEU A 265 21.46 -9.92 -25.37
C LEU A 265 20.86 -11.06 -26.21
N ASN A 266 19.85 -10.75 -27.04
CA ASN A 266 19.17 -11.75 -27.88
C ASN A 266 20.14 -12.38 -28.89
N ILE A 267 21.03 -11.60 -29.50
CA ILE A 267 22.06 -12.10 -30.44
C ILE A 267 23.01 -13.06 -29.72
N GLY A 268 23.51 -12.69 -28.53
CA GLY A 268 24.39 -13.56 -27.76
C GLY A 268 23.71 -14.84 -27.29
N GLN A 269 22.46 -14.76 -26.83
CA GLN A 269 21.66 -15.92 -26.46
C GLN A 269 21.42 -16.83 -27.68
N ALA A 270 21.04 -16.27 -28.83
CA ALA A 270 20.85 -17.02 -30.06
C ALA A 270 22.15 -17.69 -30.53
N ALA A 271 23.30 -17.05 -30.37
CA ALA A 271 24.59 -17.66 -30.71
C ALA A 271 24.87 -18.89 -29.82
N ILE A 272 24.68 -18.75 -28.50
CA ILE A 272 24.87 -19.85 -27.54
C ILE A 272 23.93 -21.03 -27.85
N THR A 273 22.64 -20.76 -28.07
CA THR A 273 21.65 -21.83 -28.32
C THR A 273 21.87 -22.51 -29.68
N ASN A 274 22.20 -21.76 -30.73
CA ASN A 274 22.48 -22.35 -32.04
C ASN A 274 23.79 -23.15 -32.07
N VAL A 275 24.81 -22.72 -31.33
CA VAL A 275 26.05 -23.52 -31.18
C VAL A 275 25.75 -24.84 -30.47
N MET A 276 24.94 -24.81 -29.40
CA MET A 276 24.52 -26.04 -28.71
C MET A 276 23.69 -26.94 -29.64
N LEU A 277 22.75 -26.37 -30.39
CA LEU A 277 21.90 -27.09 -31.32
C LEU A 277 22.74 -27.77 -32.42
N ALA A 278 23.64 -27.02 -33.05
CA ALA A 278 24.54 -27.54 -34.07
C ALA A 278 25.47 -28.62 -33.52
N GLY A 279 26.05 -28.42 -32.33
CA GLY A 279 26.91 -29.40 -31.67
C GLY A 279 26.19 -30.69 -31.31
N GLY A 280 24.99 -30.59 -30.73
CA GLY A 280 24.15 -31.74 -30.39
C GLY A 280 23.70 -32.52 -31.64
N MET A 281 23.26 -31.83 -32.68
CA MET A 281 22.90 -32.46 -33.96
C MET A 281 24.10 -33.11 -34.64
N ALA A 282 25.27 -32.46 -34.63
CA ALA A 282 26.50 -33.02 -35.20
C ALA A 282 26.97 -34.28 -34.45
N TRP A 283 26.85 -34.30 -33.11
CA TRP A 283 27.14 -35.48 -32.31
C TRP A 283 26.27 -36.68 -32.70
N VAL A 284 24.94 -36.46 -32.83
CA VAL A 284 24.02 -37.52 -33.24
C VAL A 284 24.24 -37.93 -34.69
N ALA A 285 24.48 -36.98 -35.60
CA ALA A 285 24.78 -37.29 -37.01
C ALA A 285 26.07 -38.10 -37.16
N TRP A 286 27.08 -37.83 -36.32
CA TRP A 286 28.30 -38.61 -36.27
C TRP A 286 28.09 -40.02 -35.70
N GLY A 287 27.24 -40.18 -34.69
CA GLY A 287 26.87 -41.52 -34.23
C GLY A 287 26.00 -42.28 -35.25
N TRP A 288 25.12 -41.58 -35.97
CA TRP A 288 24.35 -42.13 -37.09
C TRP A 288 25.25 -42.66 -38.21
N SER A 289 26.31 -41.92 -38.59
CA SER A 289 27.26 -42.40 -39.62
C SER A 289 28.05 -43.64 -39.20
N ARG A 290 28.05 -43.97 -37.90
CA ARG A 290 28.62 -45.19 -37.31
C ARG A 290 27.59 -46.27 -37.04
N GLY A 291 26.33 -46.06 -37.41
CA GLY A 291 25.22 -46.99 -37.17
C GLY A 291 24.74 -47.04 -35.71
N ALA A 292 25.15 -46.10 -34.85
CA ALA A 292 24.76 -46.07 -33.44
C ALA A 292 23.40 -45.38 -33.21
N PHE A 293 23.00 -44.47 -34.11
CA PHE A 293 21.79 -43.65 -33.99
C PHE A 293 20.97 -43.63 -35.28
N THR A 294 19.72 -43.16 -35.21
CA THR A 294 18.81 -43.03 -36.38
C THR A 294 18.71 -41.58 -36.89
N ALA A 295 18.16 -41.41 -38.10
CA ALA A 295 17.93 -40.07 -38.66
C ALA A 295 16.87 -39.29 -37.84
N GLY A 296 15.85 -39.98 -37.32
CA GLY A 296 14.85 -39.39 -36.43
C GLY A 296 15.43 -38.93 -35.09
N GLU A 297 16.53 -39.51 -34.62
CA GLU A 297 17.19 -39.07 -33.39
C GLU A 297 17.87 -37.71 -33.51
N VAL A 298 18.30 -37.33 -34.72
CA VAL A 298 18.76 -35.95 -34.98
C VAL A 298 17.62 -34.96 -34.74
N VAL A 299 16.40 -35.33 -35.17
CA VAL A 299 15.18 -34.53 -34.97
C VAL A 299 14.73 -34.54 -33.52
N LEU A 300 14.89 -35.66 -32.80
CA LEU A 300 14.64 -35.74 -31.36
C LEU A 300 15.51 -34.74 -30.60
N VAL A 301 16.83 -34.78 -30.83
CA VAL A 301 17.77 -33.89 -30.12
C VAL A 301 17.53 -32.43 -30.49
N SER A 302 17.32 -32.12 -31.77
CA SER A 302 17.04 -30.74 -32.17
C SER A 302 15.76 -30.21 -31.53
N THR A 303 14.70 -31.01 -31.51
CA THR A 303 13.41 -30.63 -30.93
C THR A 303 13.52 -30.43 -29.41
N LEU A 304 14.16 -31.36 -28.69
CA LEU A 304 14.32 -31.26 -27.23
C LEU A 304 15.19 -30.06 -26.84
N LEU A 305 16.29 -29.81 -27.55
CA LEU A 305 17.13 -28.63 -27.31
C LEU A 305 16.37 -27.32 -27.60
N SER A 306 15.66 -27.22 -28.72
CA SER A 306 14.86 -26.02 -29.02
C SER A 306 13.74 -25.77 -28.01
N GLN A 307 13.12 -26.82 -27.47
CA GLN A 307 12.11 -26.68 -26.42
C GLN A 307 12.72 -26.22 -25.10
N LEU A 308 13.86 -26.79 -24.71
CA LEU A 308 14.56 -26.47 -23.47
C LEU A 308 14.94 -24.99 -23.38
N PHE A 309 15.38 -24.38 -24.47
CA PHE A 309 15.83 -22.98 -24.48
C PHE A 309 14.69 -21.96 -24.59
N ARG A 310 13.51 -22.32 -25.12
CA ARG A 310 12.40 -21.37 -25.30
C ARG A 310 11.96 -20.67 -24.00
N PRO A 311 11.75 -21.36 -22.86
CA PRO A 311 11.43 -20.68 -21.61
C PRO A 311 12.57 -19.79 -21.09
N LEU A 312 13.82 -20.11 -21.47
CA LEU A 312 15.02 -19.39 -21.06
C LEU A 312 15.20 -18.07 -21.83
N ASP A 313 14.57 -17.87 -22.98
CA ASP A 313 14.60 -16.60 -23.73
C ASP A 313 14.13 -15.40 -22.88
N LEU A 314 13.21 -15.66 -21.94
CA LEU A 314 12.71 -14.65 -21.01
C LEU A 314 13.50 -14.57 -19.69
N LEU A 315 14.58 -15.35 -19.53
CA LEU A 315 15.27 -15.54 -18.25
C LEU A 315 15.76 -14.21 -17.64
N GLY A 316 16.25 -13.27 -18.45
CA GLY A 316 16.66 -11.95 -17.95
C GLY A 316 15.50 -11.16 -17.32
N MET A 317 14.34 -11.16 -17.98
CA MET A 317 13.11 -10.54 -17.45
C MET A 317 12.58 -11.28 -16.23
N VAL A 318 12.58 -12.61 -16.27
CA VAL A 318 12.14 -13.49 -15.17
C VAL A 318 12.99 -13.24 -13.92
N TYR A 319 14.31 -13.27 -14.05
CA TYR A 319 15.25 -13.03 -12.95
C TYR A 319 14.99 -11.68 -12.27
N ARG A 320 14.91 -10.60 -13.06
CA ARG A 320 14.65 -9.26 -12.54
C ARG A 320 13.29 -9.18 -11.85
N THR A 321 12.26 -9.78 -12.43
CA THR A 321 10.90 -9.73 -11.89
C THR A 321 10.77 -10.52 -10.59
N ILE A 322 11.42 -11.68 -10.50
CA ILE A 322 11.49 -12.45 -9.26
C ILE A 322 12.24 -11.67 -8.18
N ARG A 323 13.38 -11.05 -8.53
CA ARG A 323 14.14 -10.21 -7.58
C ARG A 323 13.32 -9.03 -7.08
N GLN A 324 12.62 -8.32 -7.97
CA GLN A 324 11.76 -7.19 -7.61
C GLN A 324 10.57 -7.64 -6.75
N GLY A 325 9.91 -8.75 -7.10
CA GLY A 325 8.82 -9.31 -6.30
C GLY A 325 9.26 -9.69 -4.90
N ALA A 326 10.47 -10.23 -4.73
CA ALA A 326 11.03 -10.54 -3.42
C ALA A 326 11.29 -9.29 -2.57
N ILE A 327 11.78 -8.21 -3.20
CA ILE A 327 12.00 -6.91 -2.55
C ILE A 327 10.66 -6.30 -2.12
N ASP A 328 9.68 -6.26 -3.02
CA ASP A 328 8.38 -5.63 -2.77
C ASP A 328 7.56 -6.42 -1.75
N MET A 329 7.57 -7.75 -1.81
CA MET A 329 6.98 -8.61 -0.79
C MET A 329 7.66 -8.40 0.57
N GLY A 330 8.99 -8.26 0.58
CA GLY A 330 9.73 -7.93 1.78
C GLY A 330 9.27 -6.60 2.38
N ALA A 331 9.12 -5.55 1.57
CA ALA A 331 8.63 -4.26 2.03
C ALA A 331 7.21 -4.35 2.63
N MET A 332 6.33 -5.19 2.09
CA MET A 332 5.03 -5.47 2.71
C MET A 332 5.17 -6.16 4.07
N PHE A 333 6.10 -7.12 4.20
CA PHE A 333 6.38 -7.76 5.48
C PHE A 333 7.00 -6.80 6.50
N ASP A 334 7.84 -5.84 6.09
CA ASP A 334 8.33 -4.80 7.00
C ASP A 334 7.21 -3.97 7.59
N LEU A 335 6.17 -3.67 6.79
CA LEU A 335 5.00 -2.97 7.30
C LEU A 335 4.28 -3.81 8.36
N ILE A 336 4.10 -5.12 8.11
CA ILE A 336 3.51 -6.06 9.09
C ILE A 336 4.38 -6.19 10.35
N ASP A 337 5.69 -6.21 10.19
CA ASP A 337 6.65 -6.39 11.29
C ASP A 337 6.89 -5.09 12.06
N THR A 338 6.39 -3.96 11.58
CA THR A 338 6.46 -2.70 12.31
C THR A 338 5.62 -2.83 13.58
N PRO A 339 6.21 -2.69 14.78
CA PRO A 339 5.47 -2.87 16.02
C PRO A 339 4.46 -1.74 16.22
N SER A 340 3.27 -2.08 16.71
CA SER A 340 2.31 -1.10 17.22
C SER A 340 2.80 -0.55 18.57
N GLU A 341 2.86 0.78 18.68
CA GLU A 341 3.29 1.46 19.91
C GLU A 341 2.24 1.40 21.02
N VAL A 342 0.96 1.52 20.65
CA VAL A 342 -0.18 1.49 21.56
C VAL A 342 -0.95 0.21 21.33
N VAL A 343 -0.91 -0.70 22.31
CA VAL A 343 -1.57 -2.00 22.24
C VAL A 343 -2.43 -2.20 23.49
N ASP A 344 -3.60 -2.80 23.32
CA ASP A 344 -4.44 -3.18 24.44
C ASP A 344 -3.76 -4.30 25.24
N THR A 345 -3.85 -4.25 26.57
CA THR A 345 -3.36 -5.35 27.39
C THR A 345 -4.16 -6.62 27.08
N PRO A 346 -3.53 -7.82 27.13
CA PRO A 346 -4.27 -9.06 26.95
C PRO A 346 -5.44 -9.13 27.95
N ALA A 347 -6.66 -9.32 27.43
CA ALA A 347 -7.91 -9.31 28.19
C ALA A 347 -8.29 -7.96 28.85
N ALA A 348 -7.90 -6.83 28.25
CA ALA A 348 -8.42 -5.51 28.64
C ALA A 348 -9.97 -5.50 28.63
N PRO A 349 -10.64 -5.05 29.71
CA PRO A 349 -12.09 -4.88 29.74
C PRO A 349 -12.54 -3.70 28.87
N ASP A 350 -13.81 -3.69 28.49
CA ASP A 350 -14.42 -2.51 27.88
C ASP A 350 -14.62 -1.41 28.92
N LEU A 351 -14.40 -0.15 28.50
CA LEU A 351 -14.64 1.03 29.30
C LEU A 351 -16.14 1.18 29.60
N LEU A 352 -16.48 1.30 30.89
CA LEU A 352 -17.85 1.53 31.34
C LEU A 352 -18.04 2.98 31.77
N VAL A 353 -18.64 3.81 30.91
CA VAL A 353 -18.92 5.21 31.24
C VAL A 353 -20.29 5.31 31.91
N THR A 354 -20.31 5.83 33.14
CA THR A 354 -21.53 6.02 33.94
C THR A 354 -21.88 7.49 34.12
N ARG A 355 -20.88 8.31 34.47
CA ARG A 355 -21.02 9.76 34.67
C ARG A 355 -20.16 10.53 33.68
N GLY A 356 -19.02 9.98 33.27
CA GLY A 356 -18.10 10.62 32.33
C GLY A 356 -17.20 11.66 32.99
N ALA A 357 -16.79 11.48 34.25
CA ALA A 357 -15.78 12.34 34.86
C ALA A 357 -14.39 11.99 34.30
N VAL A 358 -13.59 12.99 33.91
CA VAL A 358 -12.26 12.79 33.32
C VAL A 358 -11.18 13.37 34.24
N ARG A 359 -10.11 12.61 34.48
CA ARG A 359 -8.97 13.07 35.28
C ARG A 359 -7.63 12.80 34.62
N PHE A 360 -6.78 13.80 34.62
CA PHE A 360 -5.34 13.67 34.35
C PHE A 360 -4.65 13.74 35.70
N GLU A 361 -3.85 12.73 36.02
CA GLU A 361 -3.18 12.60 37.31
C GLU A 361 -1.66 12.54 37.07
N ASN A 362 -0.99 13.66 37.37
CA ASN A 362 0.44 13.88 37.18
C ASN A 362 0.95 13.46 35.79
N VAL A 363 0.24 13.85 34.72
CA VAL A 363 0.56 13.39 33.36
C VAL A 363 1.82 14.07 32.82
N VAL A 364 2.84 13.25 32.52
CA VAL A 364 4.08 13.66 31.85
C VAL A 364 4.12 13.02 30.47
N PHE A 365 4.35 13.82 29.42
CA PHE A 365 4.37 13.32 28.05
C PHE A 365 5.26 14.13 27.12
N GLY A 366 5.95 13.46 26.19
CA GLY A 366 6.62 14.05 25.03
C GLY A 366 6.57 13.13 23.81
N TYR A 367 6.51 13.69 22.60
CA TYR A 367 6.49 12.89 21.36
C TYR A 367 7.83 12.18 21.12
N ASP A 368 8.95 12.77 21.52
CA ASP A 368 10.29 12.21 21.36
C ASP A 368 11.03 12.17 22.69
N LYS A 369 11.95 11.21 22.83
CA LYS A 369 12.81 11.12 24.01
C LYS A 369 13.66 12.39 24.13
N GLY A 370 13.46 13.15 25.21
CA GLY A 370 14.19 14.39 25.50
C GLY A 370 13.40 15.68 25.23
N ALA A 371 12.21 15.60 24.63
CA ALA A 371 11.35 16.76 24.38
C ALA A 371 10.02 16.62 25.13
N THR A 372 10.03 16.89 26.44
CA THR A 372 8.84 16.83 27.29
C THR A 372 7.90 18.01 27.02
N ILE A 373 6.67 17.72 26.61
CA ILE A 373 5.63 18.70 26.30
C ILE A 373 4.73 18.94 27.50
N LEU A 374 4.21 17.87 28.11
CA LEU A 374 3.40 17.94 29.33
C LEU A 374 4.28 17.56 30.52
N LYS A 375 4.30 18.40 31.55
CA LYS A 375 5.26 18.35 32.67
C LYS A 375 4.55 18.20 34.02
N GLY A 376 3.71 17.17 34.14
CA GLY A 376 2.91 16.89 35.34
C GLY A 376 1.59 17.65 35.31
N ILE A 377 0.73 17.30 34.35
CA ILE A 377 -0.61 17.89 34.24
C ILE A 377 -1.55 17.19 35.22
N ASP A 378 -2.13 17.97 36.13
CA ASP A 378 -3.25 17.59 36.98
C ASP A 378 -4.50 18.36 36.54
N LEU A 379 -5.50 17.63 36.05
CA LEU A 379 -6.75 18.19 35.53
C LEU A 379 -7.92 17.32 35.99
N ASP A 380 -8.92 17.93 36.64
CA ASP A 380 -10.19 17.27 36.99
C ASP A 380 -11.31 17.95 36.21
N VAL A 381 -12.02 17.17 35.40
CA VAL A 381 -13.21 17.57 34.62
C VAL A 381 -14.41 16.81 35.17
N PRO A 382 -15.23 17.45 36.02
CA PRO A 382 -16.42 16.83 36.57
C PRO A 382 -17.39 16.38 35.48
N ALA A 383 -18.12 15.31 35.77
CA ALA A 383 -19.14 14.77 34.89
C ALA A 383 -20.20 15.84 34.51
N GLY A 384 -20.49 15.95 33.21
CA GLY A 384 -21.52 16.85 32.68
C GLY A 384 -21.15 18.34 32.67
N THR A 385 -19.90 18.68 32.96
CA THR A 385 -19.39 20.06 32.91
C THR A 385 -18.55 20.32 31.67
N THR A 386 -18.44 21.58 31.29
CA THR A 386 -17.56 22.05 30.21
C THR A 386 -16.27 22.62 30.79
N CYS A 387 -15.14 21.96 30.49
CA CYS A 387 -13.81 22.44 30.84
C CYS A 387 -13.11 22.98 29.59
N ALA A 388 -12.79 24.28 29.59
CA ALA A 388 -11.98 24.90 28.56
C ALA A 388 -10.49 24.81 28.89
N VAL A 389 -9.66 24.53 27.89
CA VAL A 389 -8.20 24.52 27.97
C VAL A 389 -7.65 25.57 27.01
N VAL A 390 -6.97 26.56 27.56
CA VAL A 390 -6.43 27.71 26.83
C VAL A 390 -4.96 27.92 27.16
N GLY A 391 -4.28 28.75 26.38
CA GLY A 391 -2.87 29.08 26.61
C GLY A 391 -2.12 29.40 25.33
N PRO A 392 -0.87 29.87 25.42
CA PRO A 392 -0.05 30.23 24.27
C PRO A 392 0.15 29.06 23.28
N SER A 393 0.62 29.39 22.07
CA SER A 393 1.04 28.37 21.11
C SER A 393 2.19 27.55 21.69
N GLY A 394 2.15 26.22 21.48
CA GLY A 394 3.14 25.30 22.06
C GLY A 394 2.91 24.92 23.53
N ALA A 395 1.85 25.40 24.19
CA ALA A 395 1.54 25.04 25.58
C ALA A 395 1.15 23.56 25.82
N GLY A 396 0.89 22.80 24.74
CA GLY A 396 0.54 21.36 24.82
C GLY A 396 -0.95 21.03 24.76
N LYS A 397 -1.82 22.00 24.40
CA LYS A 397 -3.29 21.84 24.38
C LYS A 397 -3.77 20.65 23.51
N SER A 398 -3.43 20.64 22.21
CA SER A 398 -3.83 19.56 21.29
C SER A 398 -3.26 18.19 21.66
N THR A 399 -2.19 18.15 22.47
CA THR A 399 -1.65 16.90 23.00
C THR A 399 -2.62 16.26 23.99
N LEU A 400 -3.40 17.03 24.77
CA LEU A 400 -4.42 16.48 25.67
C LEU A 400 -5.48 15.70 24.90
N ALA A 401 -6.01 16.26 23.80
CA ALA A 401 -6.98 15.57 22.94
C ALA A 401 -6.42 14.26 22.37
N ARG A 402 -5.15 14.27 21.93
CA ARG A 402 -4.48 13.07 21.39
C ARG A 402 -4.27 11.99 22.46
N LEU A 403 -3.97 12.38 23.70
CA LEU A 403 -3.83 11.45 24.82
C LEU A 403 -5.18 10.88 25.28
N MET A 404 -6.25 11.69 25.29
CA MET A 404 -7.61 11.20 25.57
C MET A 404 -8.07 10.12 24.59
N TYR A 405 -7.74 10.27 23.30
CA TYR A 405 -7.99 9.24 22.28
C TYR A 405 -7.02 8.05 22.32
N ARG A 406 -6.05 8.10 23.25
CA ARG A 406 -4.95 7.15 23.38
C ARG A 406 -4.26 6.90 22.04
N PHE A 407 -3.95 7.97 21.31
CA PHE A 407 -3.05 7.89 20.14
C PHE A 407 -1.59 7.71 20.57
N TYR A 408 -1.29 8.06 21.82
CA TYR A 408 -0.03 7.85 22.51
C TYR A 408 -0.35 7.43 23.95
N ASP A 409 0.50 6.58 24.53
CA ASP A 409 0.50 6.35 25.97
C ASP A 409 1.33 7.44 26.68
N VAL A 410 0.98 7.75 27.92
CA VAL A 410 1.69 8.74 28.75
C VAL A 410 3.06 8.20 29.19
N ASN A 411 4.04 9.08 29.41
CA ASN A 411 5.34 8.66 29.94
C ASN A 411 5.29 8.41 31.45
N GLU A 412 4.60 9.28 32.19
CA GLU A 412 4.34 9.14 33.63
C GLU A 412 2.93 9.66 33.95
N GLY A 413 2.38 9.22 35.09
CA GLY A 413 1.02 9.52 35.50
C GLY A 413 -0.02 8.61 34.83
N ARG A 414 -1.28 9.01 34.85
CA ARG A 414 -2.38 8.31 34.17
C ARG A 414 -3.53 9.23 33.81
N ILE A 415 -4.38 8.77 32.90
CA ILE A 415 -5.64 9.43 32.56
C ILE A 415 -6.77 8.46 32.90
N THR A 416 -7.77 8.93 33.65
CA THR A 416 -8.90 8.09 34.05
C THR A 416 -10.24 8.67 33.58
N ILE A 417 -11.16 7.78 33.22
CA ILE A 417 -12.57 8.09 32.95
C ILE A 417 -13.41 7.31 33.96
N ASP A 418 -14.18 8.02 34.79
CA ASP A 418 -14.91 7.44 35.93
C ASP A 418 -14.01 6.56 36.83
N GLY A 419 -12.74 6.94 36.98
CA GLY A 419 -11.74 6.21 37.77
C GLY A 419 -11.11 4.99 37.08
N GLN A 420 -11.54 4.65 35.86
CA GLN A 420 -10.90 3.60 35.05
C GLN A 420 -9.75 4.19 34.24
N ASP A 421 -8.54 3.65 34.39
CA ASP A 421 -7.38 4.06 33.59
C ASP A 421 -7.60 3.69 32.12
N ILE A 422 -7.47 4.68 31.23
CA ILE A 422 -7.66 4.49 29.79
C ILE A 422 -6.62 3.55 29.17
N ALA A 423 -5.46 3.39 29.80
CA ALA A 423 -4.44 2.43 29.39
C ALA A 423 -4.83 0.97 29.70
N GLY A 424 -5.75 0.78 30.65
CA GLY A 424 -6.22 -0.53 31.11
C GLY A 424 -7.44 -1.09 30.38
N VAL A 425 -8.09 -0.31 29.51
CA VAL A 425 -9.32 -0.69 28.79
C VAL A 425 -9.08 -0.91 27.30
N THR A 426 -10.05 -1.51 26.60
CA THR A 426 -9.97 -1.67 25.14
C THR A 426 -10.00 -0.32 24.42
N GLN A 427 -9.12 -0.12 23.44
CA GLN A 427 -9.11 1.11 22.62
C GLN A 427 -10.45 1.34 21.90
N ALA A 428 -11.13 0.26 21.50
CA ALA A 428 -12.40 0.34 20.81
C ALA A 428 -13.50 0.96 21.68
N SER A 429 -13.64 0.51 22.93
CA SER A 429 -14.63 1.05 23.88
C SER A 429 -14.31 2.49 24.30
N LEU A 430 -13.04 2.79 24.57
CA LEU A 430 -12.57 4.15 24.86
C LEU A 430 -12.94 5.12 23.73
N ARG A 431 -12.56 4.78 22.50
CA ARG A 431 -12.82 5.64 21.35
C ARG A 431 -14.29 5.72 21.01
N ALA A 432 -15.11 4.70 21.30
CA ALA A 432 -16.56 4.75 21.15
C ALA A 432 -17.19 5.78 22.11
N ALA A 433 -16.67 5.91 23.33
CA ALA A 433 -17.17 6.83 24.34
C ALA A 433 -16.80 8.31 24.12
N ILE A 434 -15.87 8.62 23.22
CA ILE A 434 -15.38 9.98 22.97
C ILE A 434 -15.78 10.48 21.59
N GLY A 435 -16.43 11.64 21.51
CA GLY A 435 -16.65 12.43 20.30
C GLY A 435 -15.60 13.50 20.12
N ILE A 436 -15.25 13.81 18.88
CA ILE A 436 -14.34 14.91 18.58
C ILE A 436 -14.85 15.73 17.40
N VAL A 437 -14.81 17.05 17.56
CA VAL A 437 -14.93 18.00 16.47
C VAL A 437 -13.54 18.64 16.29
N PRO A 438 -12.76 18.17 15.30
CA PRO A 438 -11.39 18.63 15.12
C PRO A 438 -11.33 20.01 14.46
N GLN A 439 -10.15 20.63 14.49
CA GLN A 439 -9.85 21.88 13.80
C GLN A 439 -9.99 21.71 12.28
N ASP A 440 -9.29 20.73 11.72
CA ASP A 440 -9.30 20.43 10.30
C ASP A 440 -10.21 19.23 10.02
N THR A 441 -11.44 19.52 9.61
CA THR A 441 -12.37 18.46 9.20
C THR A 441 -12.03 17.92 7.82
N VAL A 442 -11.62 16.65 7.77
CA VAL A 442 -11.39 15.91 6.53
C VAL A 442 -12.66 15.18 6.09
N LEU A 443 -12.94 15.22 4.77
CA LEU A 443 -14.00 14.47 4.13
C LEU A 443 -13.41 13.28 3.37
N PHE A 444 -14.09 12.14 3.45
CA PHE A 444 -13.85 11.04 2.54
C PHE A 444 -14.32 11.44 1.13
N ASN A 445 -13.62 10.92 0.12
CA ASN A 445 -13.99 11.05 -1.30
C ASN A 445 -15.21 10.16 -1.62
N ASP A 446 -16.35 10.52 -1.03
CA ASP A 446 -17.63 9.80 -1.08
C ASP A 446 -18.79 10.80 -0.94
N THR A 447 -20.02 10.32 -0.76
CA THR A 447 -21.22 11.14 -0.59
C THR A 447 -21.24 11.90 0.73
N ILE A 448 -22.00 13.00 0.81
CA ILE A 448 -22.24 13.71 2.08
C ILE A 448 -22.90 12.77 3.09
N GLY A 449 -23.86 11.96 2.66
CA GLY A 449 -24.53 10.96 3.49
C GLY A 449 -23.55 9.96 4.09
N TYR A 450 -22.64 9.40 3.28
CA TYR A 450 -21.57 8.51 3.78
C TYR A 450 -20.69 9.22 4.82
N ASN A 451 -20.30 10.46 4.54
CA ASN A 451 -19.47 11.23 5.45
C ASN A 451 -20.14 11.47 6.80
N ILE A 452 -21.45 11.72 6.85
CA ILE A 452 -22.21 11.84 8.11
C ILE A 452 -22.36 10.46 8.78
N ALA A 453 -22.76 9.45 8.01
CA ALA A 453 -22.94 8.06 8.47
C ALA A 453 -21.68 7.46 9.10
N TYR A 454 -20.50 7.97 8.73
CA TYR A 454 -19.22 7.55 9.29
C TYR A 454 -19.14 7.69 10.83
N GLY A 455 -19.97 8.56 11.43
CA GLY A 455 -20.06 8.70 12.88
C GLY A 455 -20.51 7.42 13.62
N ARG A 456 -21.35 6.58 12.98
CA ARG A 456 -21.85 5.33 13.57
C ARG A 456 -22.15 4.29 12.49
N ALA A 457 -21.45 3.15 12.57
CA ALA A 457 -21.67 2.04 11.66
C ALA A 457 -23.13 1.54 11.70
N GLY A 458 -23.72 1.31 10.53
CA GLY A 458 -25.09 0.80 10.40
C GLY A 458 -26.19 1.83 10.68
N ALA A 459 -25.88 3.13 10.75
CA ALA A 459 -26.89 4.17 10.84
C ALA A 459 -27.82 4.17 9.62
N ASP A 460 -29.13 4.30 9.86
CA ASP A 460 -30.12 4.43 8.82
C ASP A 460 -30.23 5.89 8.32
N GLN A 461 -30.95 6.07 7.21
CA GLN A 461 -31.12 7.38 6.59
C GLN A 461 -31.80 8.39 7.53
N ALA A 462 -32.75 7.94 8.35
CA ALA A 462 -33.45 8.80 9.30
C ALA A 462 -32.50 9.37 10.38
N ALA A 463 -31.61 8.53 10.94
CA ALA A 463 -30.61 8.99 11.90
C ALA A 463 -29.60 9.96 11.25
N ILE A 464 -29.20 9.71 9.99
CA ILE A 464 -28.33 10.61 9.22
C ILE A 464 -28.99 11.98 9.05
N GLU A 465 -30.26 12.02 8.66
CA GLU A 465 -31.01 13.27 8.50
C GLU A 465 -31.20 14.02 9.82
N GLN A 466 -31.49 13.29 10.91
CA GLN A 466 -31.61 13.90 12.22
C GLN A 466 -30.30 14.53 12.68
N ALA A 467 -29.17 13.84 12.49
CA ALA A 467 -27.85 14.38 12.78
C ALA A 467 -27.52 15.61 11.90
N ALA A 468 -27.89 15.57 10.61
CA ALA A 468 -27.71 16.69 9.70
C ALA A 468 -28.56 17.92 10.09
N ARG A 469 -29.78 17.72 10.58
CA ARG A 469 -30.64 18.79 11.12
C ARG A 469 -30.06 19.35 12.41
N GLY A 470 -29.62 18.48 13.33
CA GLY A 470 -28.98 18.89 14.59
C GLY A 470 -27.68 19.67 14.38
N ALA A 471 -26.95 19.41 13.30
CA ALA A 471 -25.76 20.18 12.91
C ALA A 471 -26.07 21.42 12.03
N ALA A 472 -27.36 21.68 11.77
CA ALA A 472 -27.83 22.74 10.88
C ALA A 472 -27.20 22.74 9.47
N ILE A 473 -26.93 21.54 8.91
CA ILE A 473 -26.46 21.36 7.53
C ILE A 473 -27.54 20.78 6.60
N ALA A 474 -28.63 20.23 7.13
CA ALA A 474 -29.68 19.60 6.33
C ALA A 474 -30.19 20.50 5.18
N GLY A 475 -30.47 21.78 5.46
CA GLY A 475 -30.95 22.71 4.43
C GLY A 475 -29.94 22.96 3.30
N PHE A 476 -28.63 22.90 3.56
CA PHE A 476 -27.61 22.94 2.50
C PHE A 476 -27.66 21.68 1.63
N ILE A 477 -27.79 20.52 2.26
CA ILE A 477 -27.85 19.22 1.58
C ILE A 477 -29.10 19.14 0.71
N GLU A 478 -30.25 19.56 1.23
CA GLU A 478 -31.54 19.55 0.53
C GLU A 478 -31.57 20.48 -0.70
N ARG A 479 -30.70 21.49 -0.76
CA ARG A 479 -30.54 22.36 -1.95
C ARG A 479 -29.66 21.74 -3.03
N GLN A 480 -28.89 20.69 -2.74
CA GLN A 480 -28.06 20.01 -3.73
C GLN A 480 -28.94 19.14 -4.64
N ALA A 481 -28.57 19.05 -5.92
CA ALA A 481 -29.32 18.26 -6.90
C ALA A 481 -29.47 16.77 -6.49
N ASP A 482 -28.43 16.20 -5.88
CA ASP A 482 -28.40 14.80 -5.45
C ASP A 482 -28.64 14.62 -3.93
N GLY A 483 -28.97 15.70 -3.20
CA GLY A 483 -29.17 15.64 -1.75
C GLY A 483 -28.01 14.98 -0.99
N TYR A 484 -28.33 13.98 -0.16
CA TYR A 484 -27.32 13.21 0.59
C TYR A 484 -26.39 12.38 -0.29
N ALA A 485 -26.76 12.08 -1.54
CA ALA A 485 -25.93 11.35 -2.49
C ALA A 485 -24.91 12.25 -3.23
N THR A 486 -24.93 13.57 -2.99
CA THR A 486 -23.92 14.49 -3.54
C THR A 486 -22.51 14.07 -3.12
N ARG A 487 -21.62 13.89 -4.09
CA ARG A 487 -20.22 13.52 -3.87
C ARG A 487 -19.40 14.72 -3.40
N VAL A 488 -18.60 14.52 -2.36
CA VAL A 488 -17.68 15.52 -1.78
C VAL A 488 -16.25 14.97 -1.71
N GLY A 489 -15.30 15.83 -1.34
CA GLY A 489 -13.88 15.52 -1.26
C GLY A 489 -13.06 16.20 -2.36
N GLU A 490 -11.86 15.72 -2.65
CA GLU A 490 -10.92 16.33 -3.60
C GLU A 490 -11.45 16.37 -5.04
N ARG A 491 -12.27 15.38 -5.41
CA ARG A 491 -12.88 15.23 -6.75
C ARG A 491 -14.38 15.53 -6.80
N GLY A 492 -14.97 15.92 -5.67
CA GLY A 492 -16.40 16.19 -5.54
C GLY A 492 -16.70 17.68 -5.37
N LEU A 493 -17.93 17.99 -4.94
CA LEU A 493 -18.31 19.34 -4.51
C LEU A 493 -17.38 19.79 -3.37
N LYS A 494 -16.78 20.98 -3.52
CA LYS A 494 -15.98 21.60 -2.48
C LYS A 494 -16.92 22.27 -1.47
N LEU A 495 -16.96 21.73 -0.26
CA LEU A 495 -17.65 22.37 0.87
C LEU A 495 -16.82 23.53 1.42
N SER A 496 -17.49 24.57 1.89
CA SER A 496 -16.89 25.66 2.66
C SER A 496 -16.32 25.16 4.00
N GLY A 497 -15.50 25.97 4.67
CA GLY A 497 -14.97 25.63 6.00
C GLY A 497 -16.09 25.32 7.01
N GLY A 498 -17.11 26.18 7.07
CA GLY A 498 -18.28 25.99 7.93
C GLY A 498 -19.07 24.73 7.60
N GLU A 499 -19.31 24.46 6.31
CA GLU A 499 -20.02 23.25 5.90
C GLU A 499 -19.26 21.98 6.27
N LYS A 500 -17.93 21.94 6.06
CA LYS A 500 -17.10 20.81 6.53
C LYS A 500 -17.23 20.63 8.03
N GLN A 501 -17.17 21.71 8.79
CA GLN A 501 -17.28 21.66 10.24
C GLN A 501 -18.65 21.13 10.69
N ARG A 502 -19.74 21.59 10.06
CA ARG A 502 -21.08 21.04 10.33
C ARG A 502 -21.19 19.55 9.98
N VAL A 503 -20.47 19.05 8.97
CA VAL A 503 -20.38 17.59 8.72
C VAL A 503 -19.67 16.87 9.87
N ALA A 504 -18.57 17.40 10.42
CA ALA A 504 -17.93 16.82 11.61
C ALA A 504 -18.85 16.84 12.83
N ILE A 505 -19.58 17.93 13.03
CA ILE A 505 -20.59 18.05 14.09
C ILE A 505 -21.68 16.98 13.90
N ALA A 506 -22.18 16.80 12.68
CA ALA A 506 -23.18 15.77 12.37
C ALA A 506 -22.64 14.35 12.63
N ARG A 507 -21.37 14.05 12.31
CA ARG A 507 -20.72 12.77 12.65
C ARG A 507 -20.73 12.54 14.15
N THR A 508 -20.39 13.56 14.93
CA THR A 508 -20.34 13.48 16.39
C THR A 508 -21.72 13.33 17.00
N LEU A 509 -22.73 14.05 16.48
CA LEU A 509 -24.13 13.89 16.86
C LEU A 509 -24.64 12.47 16.59
N LEU A 510 -24.33 11.91 15.41
CA LEU A 510 -24.76 10.56 15.05
C LEU A 510 -24.11 9.49 15.93
N LYS A 511 -22.87 9.73 16.34
CA LYS A 511 -22.13 8.87 17.28
C LYS A 511 -22.72 8.91 18.69
N ASP A 512 -23.27 10.05 19.09
CA ASP A 512 -23.86 10.33 20.41
C ASP A 512 -22.97 9.90 21.61
N PRO A 513 -21.75 10.46 21.73
CA PRO A 513 -20.82 10.05 22.78
C PRO A 513 -21.10 10.78 24.12
N PRO A 514 -20.84 10.14 25.27
CA PRO A 514 -20.94 10.78 26.59
C PRO A 514 -19.83 11.82 26.87
N LEU A 515 -18.67 11.68 26.21
CA LEU A 515 -17.55 12.62 26.32
C LEU A 515 -17.35 13.35 24.99
N LEU A 516 -17.18 14.66 25.04
CA LEU A 516 -16.99 15.51 23.86
C LEU A 516 -15.67 16.27 23.94
N ILE A 517 -14.94 16.31 22.83
CA ILE A 517 -13.74 17.12 22.65
C ILE A 517 -13.98 18.08 21.48
N LEU A 518 -13.87 19.38 21.74
CA LEU A 518 -13.89 20.41 20.71
C LEU A 518 -12.46 20.96 20.57
N ASP A 519 -11.79 20.65 19.47
CA ASP A 519 -10.38 21.05 19.25
C ASP A 519 -10.33 22.16 18.21
N GLU A 520 -10.24 23.41 18.67
CA GLU A 520 -10.24 24.63 17.84
C GLU A 520 -11.34 24.66 16.78
N ALA A 521 -12.54 24.22 17.15
CA ALA A 521 -13.63 23.93 16.22
C ALA A 521 -14.13 25.14 15.40
N THR A 522 -13.77 26.37 15.75
CA THR A 522 -14.17 27.60 15.05
C THR A 522 -13.03 28.39 14.42
N SER A 523 -11.77 27.97 14.58
CA SER A 523 -10.61 28.82 14.25
C SER A 523 -10.45 29.14 12.76
N ALA A 524 -11.00 28.30 11.88
CA ALA A 524 -10.93 28.44 10.42
C ALA A 524 -12.17 29.11 9.79
N LEU A 525 -13.06 29.68 10.60
CA LEU A 525 -14.36 30.23 10.16
C LEU A 525 -14.36 31.75 10.12
N ASP A 526 -15.18 32.33 9.24
CA ASP A 526 -15.54 33.75 9.31
C ASP A 526 -16.48 34.01 10.51
N SER A 527 -16.50 35.25 11.00
CA SER A 527 -17.19 35.62 12.24
C SER A 527 -18.70 35.33 12.23
N ARG A 528 -19.37 35.41 11.07
CA ARG A 528 -20.80 35.11 10.97
C ARG A 528 -21.05 33.61 11.06
N THR A 529 -20.29 32.82 10.30
CA THR A 529 -20.36 31.36 10.34
C THR A 529 -19.97 30.80 11.71
N GLU A 530 -19.01 31.44 12.39
CA GLU A 530 -18.60 31.10 13.75
C GLU A 530 -19.77 31.20 14.74
N ALA A 531 -20.51 32.31 14.75
CA ALA A 531 -21.65 32.48 15.66
C ALA A 531 -22.73 31.41 15.46
N GLU A 532 -23.07 31.08 14.21
CA GLU A 532 -24.06 30.05 13.90
C GLU A 532 -23.58 28.63 14.29
N ILE A 533 -22.27 28.37 14.23
CA ILE A 533 -21.69 27.09 14.65
C ILE A 533 -21.59 27.01 16.18
N MET A 534 -21.28 28.10 16.86
CA MET A 534 -21.24 28.14 18.33
C MET A 534 -22.59 27.76 18.95
N GLU A 535 -23.71 28.29 18.43
CA GLU A 535 -25.05 27.89 18.91
C GLU A 535 -25.28 26.37 18.76
N THR A 536 -24.79 25.80 17.67
CA THR A 536 -24.88 24.37 17.40
C THR A 536 -24.00 23.57 18.37
N LEU A 537 -22.78 24.04 18.65
CA LEU A 537 -21.86 23.41 19.59
C LEU A 537 -22.39 23.45 21.02
N GLU A 538 -22.85 24.60 21.50
CA GLU A 538 -23.46 24.75 22.83
C GLU A 538 -24.65 23.80 23.04
N ALA A 539 -25.47 23.59 22.00
CA ALA A 539 -26.58 22.64 22.06
C ALA A 539 -26.11 21.17 22.22
N ILE A 540 -24.94 20.84 21.67
CA ILE A 540 -24.33 19.50 21.69
C ILE A 540 -23.60 19.25 23.02
N GLU A 541 -23.09 20.29 23.66
CA GLU A 541 -22.44 20.17 24.98
C GLU A 541 -23.43 19.78 26.08
N ARG A 542 -24.71 20.14 25.96
CA ARG A 542 -25.72 19.91 27.00
C ARG A 542 -25.83 18.44 27.37
N GLY A 543 -25.59 18.15 28.66
CA GLY A 543 -25.70 16.81 29.22
C GLY A 543 -24.51 15.90 28.93
N ARG A 544 -23.41 16.43 28.37
CA ARG A 544 -22.16 15.71 28.10
C ARG A 544 -21.02 16.35 28.87
N THR A 545 -20.01 15.56 29.21
CA THR A 545 -18.74 16.12 29.71
C THR A 545 -17.95 16.63 28.52
N THR A 546 -17.62 17.92 28.50
CA THR A 546 -16.99 18.55 27.34
C THR A 546 -15.62 19.11 27.70
N ILE A 547 -14.62 18.83 26.86
CA ILE A 547 -13.31 19.48 26.89
C ILE A 547 -13.19 20.36 25.65
N VAL A 548 -13.06 21.68 25.84
CA VAL A 548 -12.93 22.65 24.75
C VAL A 548 -11.50 23.17 24.71
N ILE A 549 -10.77 22.86 23.65
CA ILE A 549 -9.46 23.45 23.38
C ILE A 549 -9.70 24.65 22.47
N ALA A 550 -9.54 25.86 23.02
CA ALA A 550 -9.84 27.08 22.29
C ALA A 550 -8.60 27.92 22.01
N HIS A 551 -8.57 28.49 20.80
CA HIS A 551 -7.66 29.57 20.44
C HIS A 551 -8.30 30.94 20.70
N ARG A 552 -9.60 31.09 20.41
CA ARG A 552 -10.39 32.30 20.69
C ARG A 552 -10.99 32.20 22.08
N LEU A 553 -10.68 33.15 22.97
CA LEU A 553 -11.16 33.10 24.34
C LEU A 553 -12.66 33.41 24.45
N SER A 554 -13.21 34.15 23.48
CA SER A 554 -14.64 34.50 23.43
C SER A 554 -15.55 33.27 23.35
N THR A 555 -15.07 32.15 22.80
CA THR A 555 -15.86 30.92 22.65
C THR A 555 -15.92 30.08 23.92
N ILE A 556 -15.13 30.43 24.95
CA ILE A 556 -15.04 29.65 26.20
C ILE A 556 -15.44 30.44 27.45
N VAL A 557 -16.05 31.62 27.27
CA VAL A 557 -16.55 32.48 28.37
C VAL A 557 -17.55 31.73 29.26
N ASN A 558 -18.39 30.89 28.66
CA ASN A 558 -19.45 30.14 29.34
C ASN A 558 -18.99 28.80 29.93
N ALA A 559 -17.69 28.46 29.86
CA ALA A 559 -17.20 27.21 30.43
C ALA A 559 -17.30 27.21 31.96
N ASP A 560 -17.75 26.08 32.54
CA ASP A 560 -17.81 25.89 34.00
C ASP A 560 -16.43 26.05 34.66
N GLN A 561 -15.39 25.67 33.91
CA GLN A 561 -14.01 25.80 34.33
C GLN A 561 -13.10 26.10 33.14
N ILE A 562 -12.18 27.04 33.32
CA ILE A 562 -11.12 27.36 32.37
C ILE A 562 -9.79 26.98 33.01
N VAL A 563 -8.94 26.31 32.22
CA VAL A 563 -7.61 25.85 32.61
C VAL A 563 -6.60 26.48 31.66
N VAL A 564 -5.67 27.25 32.22
CA VAL A 564 -4.62 27.92 31.45
C VAL A 564 -3.35 27.09 31.51
N LEU A 565 -2.89 26.67 30.33
CA LEU A 565 -1.63 25.97 30.16
C LEU A 565 -0.52 26.90 29.73
N GLU A 566 0.63 26.80 30.37
CA GLU A 566 1.87 27.45 29.96
C GLU A 566 3.03 26.48 30.09
N ALA A 567 3.87 26.40 29.05
CA ALA A 567 5.08 25.59 29.02
C ALA A 567 4.92 24.13 29.50
N GLY A 568 3.72 23.54 29.30
CA GLY A 568 3.40 22.17 29.68
C GLY A 568 2.86 21.98 31.10
N ARG A 569 2.44 23.04 31.78
CA ARG A 569 1.90 23.02 33.15
C ARG A 569 0.60 23.80 33.24
N VAL A 570 -0.26 23.42 34.19
CA VAL A 570 -1.41 24.24 34.57
C VAL A 570 -0.93 25.39 35.44
N VAL A 571 -1.11 26.63 34.97
CA VAL A 571 -0.69 27.84 35.70
C VAL A 571 -1.87 28.55 36.36
N GLU A 572 -3.05 28.50 35.77
CA GLU A 572 -4.27 29.10 36.32
C GLU A 572 -5.49 28.18 36.09
N ARG A 573 -6.46 28.28 37.00
CA ARG A 573 -7.73 27.55 36.95
C ARG A 573 -8.83 28.38 37.62
N GLY A 574 -9.96 28.55 36.94
CA GLY A 574 -11.10 29.29 37.49
C GLY A 574 -12.21 29.51 36.46
N SER A 575 -13.24 30.26 36.81
CA SER A 575 -14.21 30.77 35.83
C SER A 575 -13.62 31.95 35.06
N HIS A 576 -14.26 32.36 33.96
CA HIS A 576 -13.88 33.56 33.21
C HIS A 576 -13.76 34.80 34.11
N ALA A 577 -14.74 35.02 34.99
CA ALA A 577 -14.76 36.16 35.90
C ALA A 577 -13.62 36.10 36.93
N ASP A 578 -13.34 34.92 37.48
CA ASP A 578 -12.27 34.73 38.47
C ASP A 578 -10.89 35.00 37.84
N LEU A 579 -10.66 34.50 36.64
CA LEU A 579 -9.38 34.63 35.93
C LEU A 579 -9.12 36.07 35.46
N LEU A 580 -10.16 36.79 35.03
CA LEU A 580 -10.03 38.22 34.73
C LEU A 580 -9.73 39.05 36.00
N ALA A 581 -10.39 38.76 37.11
CA ALA A 581 -10.16 39.44 38.39
C ALA A 581 -8.76 39.16 38.95
N ALA A 582 -8.21 37.96 38.70
CA ALA A 582 -6.86 37.58 39.11
C ALA A 582 -5.75 38.34 38.35
N GLY A 583 -6.05 38.88 37.16
CA GLY A 583 -5.10 39.69 36.39
C GLY A 583 -3.86 38.92 35.90
N GLY A 584 -3.97 37.60 35.74
CA GLY A 584 -2.88 36.73 35.29
C GLY A 584 -2.76 36.59 33.78
N LEU A 585 -2.14 35.50 33.32
CA LEU A 585 -1.92 35.15 31.92
C LEU A 585 -3.23 35.09 31.13
N TYR A 586 -4.32 34.58 31.73
CA TYR A 586 -5.63 34.60 31.06
C TYR A 586 -6.10 36.02 30.72
N ALA A 587 -6.00 36.94 31.68
CA ALA A 587 -6.43 38.33 31.50
C ALA A 587 -5.57 39.06 30.46
N GLU A 588 -4.26 38.78 30.43
CA GLU A 588 -3.35 39.29 29.39
C GLU A 588 -3.76 38.80 27.99
N MET A 589 -3.97 37.49 27.82
CA MET A 589 -4.42 36.93 26.54
C MET A 589 -5.78 37.50 26.11
N TRP A 590 -6.69 37.72 27.05
CA TRP A 590 -8.01 38.31 26.80
C TRP A 590 -7.89 39.74 26.28
N ALA A 591 -7.13 40.59 26.97
CA ALA A 591 -6.91 41.97 26.55
C ALA A 591 -6.27 42.05 25.17
N ARG A 592 -5.29 41.17 24.89
CA ARG A 592 -4.62 41.11 23.59
C ARG A 592 -5.57 40.75 22.45
N GLN A 593 -6.43 39.74 22.65
CA GLN A 593 -7.42 39.35 21.64
C GLN A 593 -8.50 40.41 21.42
N ALA A 594 -8.91 41.11 22.48
CA ALA A 594 -9.83 42.23 22.35
C ALA A 594 -9.23 43.36 21.48
N GLN A 595 -7.96 43.70 21.70
CA GLN A 595 -7.24 44.69 20.91
C GLN A 595 -7.05 44.26 19.45
N GLU A 596 -6.63 43.01 19.20
CA GLU A 596 -6.50 42.46 17.84
C GLU A 596 -7.84 42.52 17.07
N GLN A 597 -8.96 42.30 17.75
CA GLN A 597 -10.30 42.35 17.15
C GLN A 597 -10.78 43.79 16.89
N GLU A 598 -10.49 44.75 17.79
CA GLU A 598 -10.73 46.18 17.55
C GLU A 598 -9.91 46.72 16.38
N GLU A 599 -8.64 46.33 16.28
CA GLU A 599 -7.77 46.72 15.16
C GLU A 599 -8.26 46.13 13.83
N ALA A 600 -8.70 44.87 13.82
CA ALA A 600 -9.28 44.25 12.63
C ALA A 600 -10.54 44.98 12.15
N LEU A 601 -11.44 45.33 13.08
CA LEU A 601 -12.66 46.10 12.78
C LEU A 601 -12.40 47.55 12.35
N ALA A 602 -11.25 48.12 12.69
CA ALA A 602 -10.85 49.47 12.28
C ALA A 602 -10.24 49.52 10.86
N VAL A 603 -9.78 48.37 10.34
CA VAL A 603 -9.18 48.22 9.01
C VAL A 603 -10.21 47.83 7.94
N GLU A 604 -11.32 47.21 8.34
CA GLU A 604 -12.50 46.92 7.51
C GLU A 604 -13.39 48.14 7.32
#